data_AF-A0A1G9F3D8-F1
#
_entry.id   AF-A0A1G9F3D8-F1
#
_cell.length_a   1.000
_cell.length_b   1.000
_cell.length_c   1.000
_cell.angle_alpha   90.00
_cell.angle_beta   90.00
_cell.angle_gamma   90.00
#
_symmetry.space_group_name_H-M   'P 1'
#
loop_
_entity.id
_entity.type
_entity.pdbx_description
1 polymer ?
#
loop_
_entity_poly.entity_id
_entity_poly.type
_entity_poly.pdbx_seq_one_letter_code
_entity_poly.pdbx_strand_id
1 'polypeptide(L)'
;MNHQQYLHKRPSGAKAEQQEVANEILKSFFADYPIDDTLEYLRQMMTQSYYTKKEFLNNVERANLIAFYEHLHPMIMATSILYEGK
;
A
#
# COMPACT_ATOMS: atom_id res chain seq x y z
N MET A 1 16.99 -8.86 8.45
CA MET A 1 15.68 -8.25 8.11
C MET A 1 14.63 -9.33 8.13
N ASN A 2 13.65 -9.24 9.03
CA ASN A 2 12.70 -10.31 9.32
C ASN A 2 11.56 -10.26 8.30
N HIS A 3 11.57 -11.15 7.29
CA HIS A 3 10.59 -11.17 6.18
C HIS A 3 9.17 -11.59 6.59
N GLN A 4 8.89 -11.77 7.89
CA GLN A 4 7.59 -12.20 8.41
C GLN A 4 6.52 -11.09 8.46
N GLN A 5 6.84 -9.85 8.08
CA GLN A 5 5.96 -8.69 8.28
C GLN A 5 5.12 -8.28 7.06
N TYR A 6 5.32 -8.87 5.88
CA TYR A 6 4.58 -8.47 4.69
C TYR A 6 3.15 -9.02 4.60
N LEU A 7 2.72 -9.82 5.57
CA LEU A 7 1.34 -10.30 5.70
C LEU A 7 0.75 -9.70 6.97
N HIS A 8 0.31 -8.44 6.90
CA HIS A 8 -0.51 -7.87 7.96
C HIS A 8 -1.72 -8.79 8.16
N LYS A 9 -1.83 -9.39 9.35
CA LYS A 9 -2.97 -10.22 9.68
C LYS A 9 -4.22 -9.35 9.62
N ARG A 10 -5.26 -9.85 8.96
CA ARG A 10 -6.58 -9.21 8.95
C ARG A 10 -6.96 -8.89 10.41
N PRO A 11 -7.38 -7.65 10.72
CA PRO A 11 -7.77 -7.30 12.09
C PRO A 11 -8.82 -8.29 12.59
N SER A 12 -8.61 -8.83 13.79
CA SER A 12 -9.56 -9.72 14.48
C SER A 12 -10.42 -8.88 15.42
N GLY A 13 -11.73 -9.13 15.48
CA GLY A 13 -12.63 -8.37 16.36
C GLY A 13 -14.06 -8.35 15.84
N ALA A 14 -14.88 -7.47 16.41
CA ALA A 14 -16.22 -7.24 15.90
C ALA A 14 -16.17 -6.55 14.53
N LYS A 15 -17.17 -6.81 13.67
CA LYS A 15 -17.23 -6.18 12.33
C LYS A 15 -17.15 -4.65 12.36
N ALA A 16 -17.75 -4.02 13.36
CA ALA A 16 -17.70 -2.56 13.52
C ALA A 16 -16.28 -2.05 13.77
N GLU A 17 -15.52 -2.72 14.66
CA GLU A 17 -14.13 -2.38 14.97
C GLU A 17 -13.23 -2.57 13.74
N GLN A 18 -13.45 -3.66 12.98
CA GLN A 18 -12.73 -3.91 11.72
C GLN A 18 -12.99 -2.80 10.69
N GLN A 19 -14.22 -2.29 10.61
CA GLN A 19 -14.58 -1.19 9.70
C GLN A 19 -13.98 0.15 10.13
N GLU A 20 -13.98 0.47 11.43
CA GLU A 20 -13.33 1.67 11.95
C GLU A 20 -11.84 1.68 11.62
N VAL A 21 -11.14 0.59 11.94
CA VAL A 21 -9.70 0.43 11.63
C VAL A 21 -9.46 0.55 10.12
N ALA A 22 -10.30 -0.05 9.28
CA ALA A 22 -10.16 0.05 7.83
C ALA A 22 -10.35 1.48 7.30
N ASN A 23 -11.31 2.22 7.83
CA ASN A 23 -11.51 3.63 7.47
C ASN A 23 -10.32 4.50 7.88
N GLU A 24 -9.76 4.29 9.07
CA GLU A 24 -8.57 5.01 9.53
C GLU A 24 -7.35 4.74 8.64
N ILE A 25 -7.13 3.48 8.25
CA ILE A 25 -6.05 3.10 7.34
C ILE A 25 -6.20 3.80 5.99
N LEU A 26 -7.40 3.81 5.39
CA LEU A 26 -7.63 4.51 4.11
C LEU A 26 -7.38 6.01 4.24
N LYS A 27 -7.87 6.62 5.32
CA LYS A 27 -7.67 8.05 5.58
C LYS A 27 -6.19 8.39 5.74
N SER A 28 -5.45 7.59 6.50
CA SER A 28 -4.00 7.79 6.69
C SER A 28 -3.25 7.61 5.38
N PHE A 29 -3.57 6.58 4.61
CA PHE A 29 -2.92 6.31 3.33
C PHE A 29 -3.03 7.50 2.38
N PHE A 30 -4.25 8.04 2.18
CA PHE A 30 -4.45 9.18 1.27
C PHE A 30 -4.01 10.53 1.84
N ALA A 31 -3.71 10.62 3.15
CA ALA A 31 -3.05 11.79 3.73
C ALA A 31 -1.55 11.80 3.39
N ASP A 32 -0.91 10.63 3.39
CA ASP A 32 0.52 10.47 3.08
C ASP A 32 0.78 10.37 1.57
N TYR A 33 -0.15 9.77 0.83
CA TYR A 33 -0.07 9.52 -0.60
C TYR A 33 -1.33 10.02 -1.30
N PRO A 34 -1.35 11.29 -1.76
CA PRO A 34 -2.40 11.79 -2.63
C PRO A 34 -2.63 10.87 -3.84
N ILE A 35 -3.83 10.91 -4.42
CA ILE A 35 -4.22 10.02 -5.52
C ILE A 35 -3.26 10.13 -6.71
N ASP A 36 -2.87 11.36 -7.09
CA ASP A 36 -1.97 11.59 -8.21
C ASP A 36 -0.60 10.95 -7.99
N ASP A 37 -0.04 11.10 -6.78
CA ASP A 37 1.23 10.48 -6.39
C ASP A 37 1.12 8.96 -6.33
N THR A 38 -0.01 8.44 -5.84
CA THR A 38 -0.30 6.99 -5.81
C THR A 38 -0.24 6.38 -7.21
N LEU A 39 -0.82 7.06 -8.21
CA LEU A 39 -0.79 6.58 -9.60
C LEU A 39 0.63 6.56 -10.16
N GLU A 40 1.44 7.56 -9.85
CA GLU A 40 2.83 7.62 -10.30
C GLU A 40 3.68 6.54 -9.62
N TYR A 41 3.54 6.31 -8.31
CA TYR A 41 4.24 5.23 -7.62
C TYR A 41 3.84 3.85 -8.17
N LEU A 42 2.56 3.62 -8.46
CA LEU A 42 2.11 2.37 -9.11
C LEU A 42 2.71 2.22 -10.52
N ARG A 43 2.75 3.29 -11.32
CA ARG A 43 3.39 3.30 -12.64
C ARG A 43 4.87 2.96 -12.53
N GLN A 44 5.58 3.54 -11.56
CA GLN A 44 7.00 3.27 -11.32
C GLN A 44 7.22 1.82 -10.91
N MET A 45 6.41 1.25 -10.01
CA MET A 45 6.48 -0.17 -9.63
C MET A 45 6.34 -1.10 -10.84
N MET A 46 5.34 -0.83 -11.69
CA MET A 46 5.14 -1.61 -12.92
C MET A 46 6.32 -1.44 -13.88
N THR A 47 6.79 -0.21 -14.07
CA THR A 47 7.92 0.10 -14.96
C THR A 47 9.21 -0.58 -14.49
N GLN A 48 9.50 -0.60 -13.19
CA GLN A 48 10.66 -1.32 -12.64
C GLN A 48 10.54 -2.85 -12.78
N SER A 49 9.31 -3.38 -12.82
CA SER A 49 9.06 -4.81 -13.03
C SER A 49 9.33 -5.25 -14.46
N TYR A 50 9.15 -4.35 -15.43
CA TYR A 50 9.55 -4.58 -16.83
C TYR A 50 10.97 -4.07 -17.02
N TYR A 51 11.95 -4.96 -17.19
CA TYR A 51 13.37 -4.61 -17.35
C TYR A 51 13.65 -3.67 -18.55
N THR A 52 13.43 -2.38 -18.39
CA THR A 52 13.85 -1.34 -19.32
C THR A 52 15.17 -0.76 -18.80
N LYS A 53 16.28 -1.12 -19.45
CA LYS A 53 17.65 -0.65 -19.15
C LYS A 53 17.82 0.89 -19.04
N LYS A 54 16.80 1.67 -19.38
CA LYS A 54 16.83 3.14 -19.42
C LYS A 54 16.49 3.82 -18.09
N GLU A 55 15.75 3.18 -17.19
CA GLU A 55 15.20 3.85 -16.01
C GLU A 55 15.48 3.00 -14.76
N PHE A 56 16.69 3.09 -14.22
CA PHE A 56 16.97 2.56 -12.89
C PHE A 56 16.67 3.63 -11.85
N LEU A 57 15.82 3.30 -10.88
CA LEU A 57 15.63 4.16 -9.72
C LEU A 57 16.95 4.30 -8.95
N ASN A 58 17.24 5.52 -8.52
CA ASN A 58 18.30 5.80 -7.55
C ASN A 58 17.91 5.28 -6.15
N ASN A 59 18.83 5.36 -5.20
CA ASN A 59 18.61 4.79 -3.85
C ASN A 59 17.44 5.46 -3.10
N VAL A 60 17.23 6.76 -3.30
CA VAL A 60 16.13 7.51 -2.65
C VAL A 60 14.79 7.10 -3.28
N GLU A 61 14.72 7.05 -4.60
CA GLU A 61 13.52 6.63 -5.33
C GLU A 61 13.12 5.19 -4.98
N ARG A 62 14.09 4.28 -4.86
CA ARG A 62 13.81 2.91 -4.40
C ARG A 62 13.29 2.87 -2.97
N ALA A 63 13.88 3.66 -2.06
CA ALA A 63 13.42 3.72 -0.68
C ALA A 63 11.97 4.23 -0.60
N ASN A 64 11.64 5.27 -1.37
CA ASN A 64 10.27 5.79 -1.47
C ASN A 64 9.30 4.75 -2.04
N LEU A 65 9.71 4.02 -3.09
CA LEU A 65 8.88 2.97 -3.68
C LEU A 65 8.61 1.81 -2.70
N ILE A 66 9.63 1.43 -1.90
CA ILE A 66 9.49 0.41 -0.86
C ILE A 66 8.53 0.89 0.23
N ALA A 67 8.70 2.12 0.73
CA ALA A 67 7.81 2.70 1.73
C ALA A 67 6.36 2.80 1.24
N PHE A 68 6.17 3.24 -0.01
CA PHE A 68 4.86 3.24 -0.64
C PHE A 68 4.24 1.84 -0.67
N TYR A 69 5.00 0.82 -1.08
CA TYR A 69 4.53 -0.56 -1.12
C TYR A 69 4.13 -1.09 0.26
N GLU A 70 4.89 -0.74 1.31
CA GLU A 70 4.59 -1.09 2.69
C GLU A 70 3.27 -0.47 3.17
N HIS A 71 2.94 0.76 2.75
CA HIS A 71 1.67 1.43 3.06
C HIS A 71 0.51 0.96 2.18
N LEU A 72 0.79 0.55 0.94
CA LEU A 72 -0.20 0.07 -0.03
C LEU A 72 -0.87 -1.23 0.46
N HIS A 73 -0.11 -2.12 1.08
CA HIS A 73 -0.62 -3.43 1.50
C HIS A 73 -1.73 -3.35 2.58
N PRO A 74 -1.56 -2.58 3.69
CA PRO A 74 -2.64 -2.27 4.61
C PRO A 74 -3.87 -1.62 3.94
N MET A 75 -3.66 -0.72 2.99
CA MET A 75 -4.73 -0.03 2.26
C MET A 75 -5.59 -1.02 1.45
N ILE A 76 -4.96 -1.96 0.73
CA ILE A 76 -5.67 -3.01 -0.02
C ILE A 76 -6.49 -3.89 0.92
N MET A 77 -5.93 -4.28 2.07
CA MET A 77 -6.64 -5.06 3.08
C MET A 77 -7.84 -4.27 3.66
N ALA A 78 -7.64 -3.00 4.02
CA ALA A 78 -8.70 -2.13 4.52
C ALA A 78 -9.85 -2.01 3.51
N THR A 79 -9.51 -1.82 2.23
CA THR A 79 -10.49 -1.81 1.14
C THR A 79 -11.24 -3.14 1.06
N SER A 80 -10.56 -4.27 1.12
CA SER A 80 -11.20 -5.59 1.15
C SER A 80 -12.21 -5.72 2.29
N ILE A 81 -11.91 -5.23 3.50
CA ILE A 81 -12.83 -5.25 4.66
C ILE A 81 -14.09 -4.41 4.41
N LEU A 82 -13.95 -3.21 3.86
CA LEU A 82 -15.07 -2.29 3.67
C LEU A 82 -16.01 -2.69 2.53
N TYR A 83 -15.48 -3.42 1.55
CA TYR A 83 -16.22 -3.82 0.35
C TYR A 83 -16.51 -5.33 0.29
N GLU A 84 -16.18 -6.09 1.34
CA GLU A 84 -16.54 -7.51 1.44
C GLU A 84 -18.08 -7.66 1.45
N GLY A 85 -18.63 -8.20 0.36
CA GLY A 85 -20.07 -8.47 0.23
C GLY A 85 -20.92 -7.36 -0.40
N LYS A 86 -20.30 -6.35 -1.02
CA LYS A 86 -20.94 -5.55 -2.08
C LYS A 86 -20.74 -6.20 -3.44
#